data_AF-A0A9D4Y500-F1
#
_entry.id   AF-A0A9D4Y500-F1
#
_cell.length_a   1.000
_cell.length_b   1.000
_cell.length_c   1.000
_cell.angle_alpha   90.00
_cell.angle_beta   90.00
_cell.angle_gamma   90.00
#
_symmetry.space_group_name_H-M   'P 1'
#
loop_
_entity.id
_entity.type
_entity.pdbx_description
1 polymer ?
#
loop_
_entity_poly.entity_id
_entity_poly.type
_entity_poly.pdbx_seq_one_letter_code
_entity_poly.pdbx_strand_id
1 'polypeptide(L)'
;QFQDSSLSIHTSMSAFNTPRLVLNKFLAKSQREGQGAIVRRGIGRAELKNFDPFLLLDHFSVSPPGGFPDHPHRGFFFLYIYIIFILFLYLFNNILICISYL
;
A
#
# COMPACT_ATOMS: atom_id res chain seq x y z
N GLN A 1 -9.01 17.66 -52.94
CA GLN A 1 -8.01 16.82 -52.25
C GLN A 1 -8.00 17.22 -50.78
N PHE A 2 -8.94 16.72 -49.99
CA PHE A 2 -8.93 16.78 -48.53
C PHE A 2 -9.68 15.52 -48.06
N GLN A 3 -8.92 14.51 -47.62
CA GLN A 3 -9.43 13.34 -46.94
C GLN A 3 -9.32 13.66 -45.44
N ASP A 4 -10.47 13.88 -44.79
CA ASP A 4 -10.52 13.95 -43.34
C ASP A 4 -10.29 12.56 -42.78
N SER A 5 -9.04 12.29 -42.39
CA SER A 5 -8.64 11.14 -41.59
C SER A 5 -9.07 11.36 -40.15
N SER A 6 -10.35 11.19 -39.85
CA SER A 6 -10.83 11.02 -38.47
C SER A 6 -10.49 9.60 -38.01
N LEU A 7 -9.23 9.42 -37.61
CA LEU A 7 -8.78 8.27 -36.85
C LEU A 7 -9.73 8.11 -35.65
N SER A 8 -10.45 7.01 -35.61
CA SER A 8 -11.33 6.64 -34.51
C SER A 8 -10.50 6.47 -33.25
N ILE A 9 -10.45 7.53 -32.44
CA ILE A 9 -10.02 7.46 -31.04
C ILE A 9 -11.12 6.69 -30.28
N HIS A 10 -11.19 5.37 -30.49
CA HIS A 10 -11.85 4.44 -29.58
C HIS A 10 -10.93 4.21 -28.37
N THR A 11 -10.52 5.30 -27.71
CA THR A 11 -9.83 5.23 -26.43
C THR A 11 -10.87 4.90 -25.37
N SER A 12 -11.05 3.60 -25.13
CA SER A 12 -11.22 2.97 -23.82
C SER A 12 -11.62 3.84 -22.60
N MET A 13 -12.69 4.63 -22.67
CA MET A 13 -13.24 5.37 -21.51
C MET A 13 -14.21 4.52 -20.67
N SER A 14 -14.17 3.18 -20.79
CA SER A 14 -15.17 2.27 -20.23
C SER A 14 -14.67 1.43 -19.04
N ALA A 15 -13.45 1.67 -18.53
CA ALA A 15 -12.90 0.80 -17.47
C ALA A 15 -13.46 1.05 -16.06
N PHE A 16 -14.19 2.15 -15.83
CA PHE A 16 -14.59 2.58 -14.47
C PHE A 16 -16.09 2.81 -14.27
N ASN A 17 -16.94 2.56 -15.27
CA ASN A 17 -18.39 2.79 -15.14
C ASN A 17 -19.14 1.68 -14.36
N THR A 18 -18.44 0.61 -13.98
CA THR A 18 -19.02 -0.46 -13.13
C THR A 18 -18.28 -0.51 -11.79
N PRO A 19 -18.94 -0.25 -10.66
CA PRO A 19 -18.30 -0.37 -9.36
C PRO A 19 -17.97 -1.84 -9.07
N ARG A 20 -16.76 -2.11 -8.57
CA ARG A 20 -16.40 -3.45 -8.11
C ARG A 20 -17.11 -3.74 -6.80
N LEU A 21 -17.64 -4.96 -6.67
CA LEU A 21 -18.25 -5.41 -5.43
C LEU A 21 -17.17 -5.68 -4.38
N VAL A 22 -17.42 -5.23 -3.15
CA VAL A 22 -16.59 -5.56 -2.00
C VAL A 22 -16.97 -6.95 -1.52
N LEU A 23 -16.14 -7.95 -1.83
CA LEU A 23 -16.40 -9.34 -1.46
C LEU A 23 -16.26 -9.55 0.05
N ASN A 24 -15.19 -9.01 0.65
CA ASN A 24 -14.85 -9.21 2.05
C ASN A 24 -14.46 -7.90 2.74
N LYS A 25 -14.80 -7.78 4.03
CA LYS A 25 -14.39 -6.66 4.89
C LYS A 25 -13.74 -7.24 6.14
N PHE A 26 -12.54 -6.78 6.46
CA PHE A 26 -11.79 -7.22 7.63
C PHE A 26 -11.42 -6.03 8.49
N LEU A 27 -11.64 -6.14 9.80
CA LEU A 27 -11.21 -5.11 10.74
C LEU A 27 -9.69 -5.21 10.94
N ALA A 28 -8.97 -4.11 10.74
CA ALA A 28 -7.55 -4.03 11.05
C ALA A 28 -7.32 -4.17 12.56
N LYS A 29 -6.43 -5.08 12.97
CA LYS A 29 -6.14 -5.37 14.38
C LYS A 29 -4.87 -4.67 14.83
N SER A 30 -4.89 -4.19 16.08
CA SER A 30 -3.75 -3.55 16.72
C SER A 30 -2.74 -4.60 17.21
N GLN A 31 -1.46 -4.36 17.00
CA GLN A 31 -0.36 -5.16 17.55
C GLN A 31 0.88 -4.29 17.79
N ARG A 32 1.78 -4.79 18.64
CA ARG A 32 3.07 -4.13 18.92
C ARG A 32 4.12 -4.57 17.91
N GLU A 33 4.87 -3.61 17.39
CA GLU A 33 6.00 -3.85 16.47
C GLU A 33 7.18 -2.96 16.85
N GLY A 34 8.38 -3.35 16.40
CA GLY A 34 9.61 -2.59 16.63
C GLY A 34 9.82 -2.22 18.11
N GLN A 35 10.20 -0.97 18.36
CA GLN A 35 10.38 -0.42 19.69
C GLN A 35 9.22 0.53 20.02
N GLY A 36 8.24 0.02 20.78
CA GLY A 36 7.13 0.83 21.30
C GLY A 36 6.10 1.30 20.26
N ALA A 37 6.21 0.84 18.99
CA ALA A 37 5.23 1.18 17.98
C ALA A 37 3.98 0.29 18.11
N ILE A 38 2.81 0.92 17.98
CA ILE A 38 1.53 0.22 17.86
C ILE A 38 1.05 0.39 16.43
N VAL A 39 0.88 -0.73 15.74
CA VAL A 39 0.45 -0.77 14.34
C VAL A 39 -0.95 -1.38 14.25
N ARG A 40 -1.78 -0.86 13.37
CA ARG A 40 -3.05 -1.47 12.97
C ARG A 40 -2.84 -2.18 11.64
N ARG A 41 -2.76 -3.51 11.67
CA ARG A 41 -2.49 -4.34 10.49
C ARG A 41 -3.76 -4.72 9.76
N GLY A 42 -3.79 -4.44 8.46
CA GLY A 42 -4.82 -4.87 7.51
C GLY A 42 -4.42 -6.15 6.77
N ILE A 43 -3.47 -6.04 5.83
CA ILE A 43 -2.94 -7.13 4.99
C ILE A 43 -1.76 -7.80 5.70
N GLY A 44 -1.54 -9.10 5.48
CA GLY A 44 -0.48 -9.88 6.14
C GLY A 44 -0.94 -10.56 7.44
N ARG A 45 -2.25 -10.60 7.69
CA ARG A 45 -2.88 -11.36 8.78
C ARG A 45 -3.31 -12.74 8.28
N ALA A 46 -3.60 -13.67 9.20
CA ALA A 46 -4.04 -15.01 8.84
C ALA A 46 -5.26 -15.00 7.89
N GLU A 47 -6.16 -14.03 8.04
CA GLU A 47 -7.34 -13.85 7.20
C GLU A 47 -7.05 -13.28 5.80
N LEU A 48 -5.91 -12.60 5.59
CA LEU A 48 -5.45 -12.07 4.29
C LEU A 48 -3.96 -12.36 4.08
N LYS A 49 -3.58 -13.64 4.09
CA LYS A 49 -2.18 -14.05 3.89
C LYS A 49 -1.74 -14.05 2.43
N ASN A 50 -2.68 -14.27 1.51
CA ASN A 50 -2.40 -14.49 0.07
C ASN A 50 -3.03 -13.39 -0.78
N PHE A 51 -2.68 -12.13 -0.53
CA PHE A 51 -3.23 -10.98 -1.24
C PHE A 51 -2.24 -10.39 -2.26
N ASP A 52 -1.81 -11.21 -3.21
CA ASP A 52 -0.90 -10.82 -4.31
C ASP A 52 -1.41 -9.55 -5.04
N PRO A 53 -0.56 -8.54 -5.30
CA PRO A 53 0.89 -8.43 -5.06
C PRO A 53 1.28 -7.82 -3.72
N PHE A 54 0.38 -7.74 -2.75
CA PHE A 54 0.62 -7.11 -1.46
C PHE A 54 0.95 -8.14 -0.39
N LEU A 55 2.03 -7.90 0.34
CA LEU A 55 2.45 -8.76 1.44
C LEU A 55 1.90 -8.27 2.78
N LEU A 56 1.95 -6.96 3.02
CA LEU A 56 1.69 -6.38 4.34
C LEU A 56 1.19 -4.94 4.22
N LEU A 57 0.22 -4.59 5.06
CA LEU A 57 -0.31 -3.23 5.17
C LEU A 57 -0.49 -2.87 6.63
N ASP A 58 0.34 -1.95 7.12
CA ASP A 58 0.30 -1.43 8.49
C ASP A 58 0.03 0.07 8.50
N HIS A 59 -0.97 0.49 9.26
CA HIS A 59 -1.17 1.89 9.63
C HIS A 59 -0.66 2.11 11.05
N PHE A 60 0.28 3.02 11.25
CA PHE A 60 0.83 3.30 12.57
C PHE A 60 1.09 4.77 12.81
N SER A 61 1.14 5.12 14.08
CA SER A 61 1.62 6.41 14.57
C SER A 61 2.59 6.12 15.70
N VAL A 62 3.76 6.74 15.66
CA VAL A 62 4.82 6.52 16.64
C VAL A 62 5.35 7.87 17.11
N SER A 63 5.57 7.97 18.42
CA SER A 63 6.18 9.14 19.06
C SER A 63 7.56 8.75 19.58
N PRO A 64 8.56 9.67 19.55
CA PRO A 64 9.84 9.44 20.21
C PRO A 64 9.66 9.01 21.68
N PRO A 65 10.50 8.10 22.22
CA PRO A 65 11.67 7.47 21.59
C PRO A 65 11.34 6.22 20.76
N GLY A 66 10.06 5.91 20.52
CA GLY A 66 9.64 4.72 19.79
C GLY A 66 9.93 4.78 18.29
N GLY A 67 10.06 3.62 17.64
CA GLY A 67 10.33 3.51 16.22
C GLY A 67 10.58 2.08 15.74
N PHE A 68 11.04 1.97 14.49
CA PHE A 68 11.47 0.71 13.90
C PHE A 68 13.00 0.75 13.79
N PRO A 69 13.74 0.13 14.73
CA PRO A 69 15.19 0.09 14.64
C PRO A 69 15.61 -0.69 13.39
N ASP A 70 16.88 -0.56 13.01
CA ASP A 70 17.46 -1.29 11.88
C ASP A 70 17.16 -2.79 12.00
N HIS A 71 16.53 -3.35 10.97
CA HIS A 71 16.14 -4.75 10.92
C HIS A 71 16.41 -5.34 9.53
N PRO A 72 16.75 -6.64 9.45
CA PRO A 72 17.07 -7.26 8.17
C PRO A 72 15.80 -7.48 7.33
N HIS A 73 15.82 -7.04 6.08
CA HIS A 73 14.88 -7.51 5.07
C HIS A 73 15.61 -8.51 4.16
N ARG A 74 15.00 -9.68 3.89
CA ARG A 74 15.55 -10.68 2.95
C ARG A 74 14.46 -11.06 1.96
N GLY A 75 14.79 -11.09 0.68
CA GLY A 75 13.89 -11.57 -0.38
C GLY A 75 12.96 -10.52 -0.99
N PHE A 76 13.18 -9.22 -0.75
CA PHE A 76 12.39 -8.13 -1.33
C PHE A 76 13.29 -7.04 -1.92
N PHE A 77 12.86 -6.38 -2.99
CA PHE A 77 13.61 -5.30 -3.62
C PHE A 77 13.57 -4.04 -2.75
N PHE A 78 14.61 -3.87 -1.95
CA PHE A 78 14.83 -2.78 -0.99
C PHE A 78 14.49 -1.38 -1.53
N LEU A 79 14.83 -1.06 -2.78
CA LEU A 79 14.60 0.25 -3.37
C LEU A 79 13.12 0.67 -3.37
N TYR A 80 12.18 -0.25 -3.62
CA TYR A 80 10.75 0.08 -3.63
C TYR A 80 10.21 0.32 -2.22
N ILE A 81 10.65 -0.48 -1.25
CA ILE A 81 10.27 -0.32 0.16
C ILE A 81 10.78 1.04 0.68
N TYR A 82 12.02 1.42 0.39
CA TYR A 82 12.57 2.70 0.80
C TYR A 82 11.91 3.90 0.09
N ILE A 83 11.67 3.82 -1.23
CA ILE A 83 11.02 4.91 -1.98
C ILE A 83 9.56 5.10 -1.53
N ILE A 84 8.81 4.02 -1.31
CA ILE A 84 7.44 4.09 -0.79
C ILE A 84 7.44 4.68 0.63
N PHE A 85 8.37 4.26 1.49
CA PHE A 85 8.50 4.79 2.86
C PHE A 85 8.85 6.29 2.89
N ILE A 86 9.79 6.73 2.05
CA ILE A 86 10.23 8.14 1.94
C ILE A 86 9.12 9.01 1.32
N LEU A 87 8.42 8.54 0.29
CA LEU A 87 7.32 9.27 -0.33
C LEU A 87 6.12 9.42 0.62
N PHE A 88 5.85 8.41 1.47
CA PHE A 88 4.76 8.47 2.46
C PHE A 88 5.04 9.43 3.63
N LEU A 89 6.28 9.43 4.15
CA LEU A 89 6.74 10.41 5.15
C LEU A 89 6.57 11.85 4.67
N TYR A 90 6.73 12.09 3.36
CA TYR A 90 6.65 13.42 2.76
C TYR A 90 5.21 13.90 2.53
N LEU A 91 4.26 12.99 2.28
CA LEU A 91 2.86 13.34 1.95
C LEU A 91 1.92 13.46 3.16
N PHE A 92 2.19 12.80 4.29
CA PHE A 92 1.26 12.79 5.43
C PHE A 92 1.95 13.08 6.76
N ASN A 93 1.81 14.32 7.24
CA ASN A 93 2.25 14.78 8.55
C ASN A 93 1.76 13.85 9.69
N ASN A 94 2.63 12.93 10.13
CA ASN A 94 2.52 12.01 11.27
C ASN A 94 1.67 10.74 11.11
N ILE A 95 1.24 10.39 9.90
CA ILE A 95 0.56 9.11 9.63
C ILE A 95 1.39 8.31 8.63
N LEU A 96 1.99 7.21 9.11
CA LEU A 96 2.71 6.29 8.23
C LEU A 96 1.85 5.07 7.92
N ILE A 97 1.69 4.84 6.62
CA ILE A 97 1.10 3.63 6.07
C ILE A 97 2.22 2.88 5.36
N CYS A 98 2.63 1.74 5.90
CA CYS A 98 3.61 0.89 5.25
C CYS A 98 2.86 -0.12 4.38
N ILE A 99 3.03 -0.02 3.06
CA ILE A 99 2.50 -0.98 2.09
C ILE A 99 3.68 -1.75 1.51
N SER A 100 3.75 -3.04 1.78
CA SER A 100 4.78 -3.92 1.21
C SER A 100 4.21 -4.65 -0.01
N TYR A 101 4.92 -4.58 -1.13
CA TYR A 101 4.62 -5.28 -2.37
C TYR A 101 5.57 -6.48 -2.56
N LEU A 102 5.17 -7.47 -3.35
CA LEU A 102 6.03 -8.53 -3.87
C LEU A 102 7.01 -7.99 -4.92
#